data_AF-A0A9E2GH75-F1
#
_entry.id   AF-A0A9E2GH75-F1
#
_cell.length_a   1.000
_cell.length_b   1.000
_cell.length_c   1.000
_cell.angle_alpha   90.00
_cell.angle_beta   90.00
_cell.angle_gamma   90.00
#
_symmetry.space_group_name_H-M   'P 1'
#
loop_
_entity.id
_entity.type
_entity.pdbx_description
1 polymer ?
#
loop_
_entity_poly.entity_id
_entity_poly.type
_entity_poly.pdbx_seq_one_letter_code
_entity_poly.pdbx_strand_id
1 'polypeptide(L)'
;MINLEQEKEVMKFWPFNRRSSQKNKEGEFDYIVWETNTLAKASLMPIVNCFPDYGAIIDSNLVEVWDCLMTIAMTGVAVHAEGVLSDPQVRNEVKRALSKQWQIDAELFDDYYEYTKLRTKETKAPLCGVSAMWVADNLELHSNATTDLKRNSQKLDFVNRLSAFINVSFGSTEVGFSHYFGFMALDVEKNMGIDMGLGTQGTKNDSQKKIPIIAHIFESFAKKTVKLIAEKQ
;
A
#
# COMPACT_ATOMS: atom_id res chain seq x y z
N MET A 1 20.07 25.65 -40.31
CA MET A 1 19.22 26.04 -39.17
C MET A 1 18.30 24.88 -38.87
N ILE A 2 18.60 24.14 -37.80
CA ILE A 2 17.84 22.96 -37.38
C ILE A 2 16.70 23.45 -36.50
N ASN A 3 15.48 23.07 -36.87
CA ASN A 3 14.25 23.46 -36.18
C ASN A 3 14.14 22.60 -34.90
N LEU A 4 14.52 23.18 -33.76
CA LEU A 4 14.41 22.59 -32.43
C LEU A 4 13.03 22.93 -31.85
N GLU A 5 11.99 22.24 -32.32
CA GLU A 5 10.72 22.15 -31.58
C GLU A 5 10.23 20.70 -31.66
N GLN A 6 10.88 19.85 -30.87
CA GLN A 6 10.35 18.58 -30.42
C GLN A 6 10.25 18.63 -28.90
N GLU A 7 9.15 18.06 -28.41
CA GLU A 7 8.96 17.54 -27.06
C GLU A 7 8.71 18.56 -25.94
N LYS A 8 7.42 18.78 -25.68
CA LYS A 8 6.88 18.82 -24.31
C LYS A 8 5.37 18.57 -24.33
N GLU A 9 4.98 17.42 -24.86
CA GLU A 9 3.68 16.86 -24.49
C GLU A 9 3.85 16.22 -23.11
N VAL A 10 3.55 17.02 -22.09
CA VAL A 10 3.59 16.61 -20.68
C VAL A 10 2.61 15.44 -20.52
N MET A 11 3.13 14.21 -20.44
CA MET A 11 2.38 13.04 -20.02
C MET A 11 1.68 13.38 -18.70
N LYS A 12 0.35 13.49 -18.74
CA LYS A 12 -0.48 13.43 -17.53
C LYS A 12 -0.55 11.97 -17.09
N PHE A 13 0.56 11.47 -16.56
CA PHE A 13 0.58 10.27 -15.75
C PHE A 13 -0.41 10.47 -14.62
N TRP A 14 -1.46 9.64 -14.59
CA TRP A 14 -2.64 9.74 -13.74
C TRP A 14 -2.34 10.38 -12.38
N PRO A 15 -2.46 11.71 -12.26
CA PRO A 15 -2.61 12.29 -10.95
C PRO A 15 -4.03 11.87 -10.54
N PHE A 16 -4.25 11.51 -9.28
CA PHE A 16 -5.57 11.73 -8.69
C PHE A 16 -6.06 13.08 -9.20
N ASN A 17 -7.16 13.06 -9.96
CA ASN A 17 -7.48 14.09 -10.94
C ASN A 17 -7.73 15.41 -10.21
N ARG A 18 -6.67 16.17 -9.92
CA ARG A 18 -6.71 17.48 -9.27
C ARG A 18 -7.19 18.50 -10.28
N ARG A 19 -8.45 18.42 -10.66
CA ARG A 19 -9.20 19.51 -11.28
C ARG A 19 -10.68 19.35 -10.95
N SER A 20 -11.16 20.37 -10.24
CA SER A 20 -12.55 20.73 -9.99
C SER A 20 -13.40 19.73 -9.21
N SER A 21 -13.70 20.10 -7.96
CA SER A 21 -15.03 20.01 -7.35
C SER A 21 -16.13 19.45 -8.27
N GLN A 22 -16.34 18.13 -8.25
CA GLN A 22 -17.60 17.48 -8.67
C GLN A 22 -17.49 15.95 -8.48
N LYS A 23 -18.17 15.44 -7.46
CA LYS A 23 -18.50 14.02 -7.18
C LYS A 23 -17.29 13.07 -7.11
N ASN A 24 -16.98 12.60 -5.88
CA ASN A 24 -16.22 11.36 -5.65
C ASN A 24 -16.74 10.31 -6.63
N LYS A 25 -15.89 9.89 -7.57
CA LYS A 25 -16.27 8.87 -8.54
C LYS A 25 -16.43 7.57 -7.75
N GLU A 26 -17.64 7.00 -7.75
CA GLU A 26 -17.89 5.68 -7.17
C GLU A 26 -16.81 4.70 -7.67
N GLY A 27 -16.02 4.14 -6.73
CA GLY A 27 -14.99 3.14 -7.02
C GLY A 27 -13.53 3.57 -6.85
N GLU A 28 -13.23 4.84 -6.55
CA GLU A 28 -11.85 5.30 -6.34
C GLU A 28 -11.18 4.62 -5.13
N PHE A 29 -11.86 4.58 -3.99
CA PHE A 29 -11.36 3.89 -2.79
C PHE A 29 -11.36 2.36 -2.93
N ASP A 30 -12.21 1.80 -3.79
CA ASP A 30 -12.14 0.38 -4.12
C ASP A 30 -10.77 0.07 -4.76
N TYR A 31 -10.29 0.92 -5.67
CA TYR A 31 -8.99 0.69 -6.29
C TYR A 31 -7.82 0.80 -5.29
N ILE A 32 -7.80 1.83 -4.44
CA ILE A 32 -6.76 2.00 -3.42
C ILE A 32 -6.74 0.80 -2.47
N VAL A 33 -7.91 0.39 -1.96
CA VAL A 33 -8.01 -0.76 -1.05
C VAL A 33 -7.55 -2.05 -1.74
N TRP A 34 -7.81 -2.19 -3.05
CA TRP A 34 -7.35 -3.35 -3.81
C TRP A 34 -5.81 -3.37 -3.94
N GLU A 35 -5.20 -2.23 -4.24
CA GLU A 35 -3.74 -2.11 -4.33
C GLU A 35 -3.08 -2.40 -2.98
N THR A 36 -3.54 -1.76 -1.90
CA THR A 36 -2.95 -1.93 -0.57
C THR A 36 -3.11 -3.37 -0.09
N ASN A 37 -4.26 -4.00 -0.33
CA ASN A 37 -4.52 -5.41 -0.03
C ASN A 37 -3.58 -6.36 -0.77
N THR A 38 -3.50 -6.18 -2.07
CA THR A 38 -2.67 -7.04 -2.91
C THR A 38 -1.19 -6.89 -2.54
N LEU A 39 -0.75 -5.67 -2.21
CA LEU A 39 0.62 -5.45 -1.74
C LEU A 39 0.86 -6.03 -0.34
N ALA A 40 -0.10 -5.94 0.58
CA ALA A 40 0.02 -6.51 1.92
C ALA A 40 0.34 -8.01 1.84
N LYS A 41 -0.45 -8.75 1.04
CA LYS A 41 -0.27 -10.17 0.73
C LYS A 41 1.07 -10.46 0.06
N ALA A 42 1.41 -9.70 -0.97
CA ALA A 42 2.65 -9.90 -1.72
C ALA A 42 3.91 -9.57 -0.91
N SER A 43 3.79 -8.80 0.17
CA SER A 43 4.92 -8.27 0.94
C SER A 43 5.44 -9.16 2.06
N LEU A 44 4.60 -10.05 2.64
CA LEU A 44 4.99 -10.81 3.83
C LEU A 44 6.24 -11.66 3.60
N MET A 45 6.22 -12.50 2.56
CA MET A 45 7.35 -13.40 2.29
C MET A 45 8.64 -12.64 1.94
N PRO A 46 8.63 -11.59 1.09
CA PRO A 46 9.79 -10.73 0.92
C PRO A 46 10.35 -10.16 2.23
N ILE A 47 9.48 -9.66 3.11
CA ILE A 47 9.87 -9.09 4.41
C ILE A 47 10.50 -10.17 5.29
N VAL A 48 9.83 -11.31 5.48
CA VAL A 48 10.31 -12.42 6.32
C VAL A 48 11.65 -12.97 5.83
N ASN A 49 11.81 -13.11 4.51
CA ASN A 49 13.06 -13.62 3.92
C ASN A 49 14.24 -12.66 4.11
N CYS A 50 13.98 -11.36 4.21
CA CYS A 50 15.03 -10.36 4.39
C CYS A 50 15.28 -10.01 5.87
N PHE A 51 14.23 -10.08 6.69
CA PHE A 51 14.21 -9.68 8.09
C PHE A 51 13.61 -10.84 8.92
N PRO A 52 14.46 -11.76 9.42
CA PRO A 52 14.01 -12.99 10.08
C PRO A 52 13.15 -12.78 11.34
N ASP A 53 13.22 -11.59 11.96
CA ASP A 53 12.39 -11.23 13.11
C ASP A 53 10.89 -11.17 12.79
N TYR A 54 10.52 -11.04 11.52
CA TYR A 54 9.14 -11.15 11.05
C TYR A 54 8.67 -12.60 10.85
N GLY A 55 9.58 -13.58 10.84
CA GLY A 55 9.24 -15.00 10.68
C GLY A 55 8.25 -15.50 11.73
N ALA A 56 8.32 -14.93 12.94
CA ALA A 56 7.41 -15.22 14.03
C ALA A 56 5.92 -14.92 13.74
N ILE A 57 5.61 -14.13 12.70
CA ILE A 57 4.24 -13.93 12.20
C ILE A 57 3.70 -15.23 11.60
N ILE A 58 4.52 -15.91 10.80
CA ILE A 58 4.18 -17.20 10.18
C ILE A 58 4.07 -18.26 11.27
N ASP A 59 5.03 -18.32 12.19
CA ASP A 59 5.04 -19.29 13.29
C ASP A 59 3.82 -19.13 14.23
N SER A 60 3.30 -17.91 14.35
CA SER A 60 2.10 -17.60 15.14
C SER A 60 0.78 -17.87 14.38
N ASN A 61 0.84 -18.33 13.13
CA ASN A 61 -0.31 -18.46 12.22
C ASN A 61 -1.10 -17.14 12.05
N LEU A 62 -0.39 -16.01 11.95
CA LEU A 62 -1.00 -14.67 11.86
C LEU A 62 -0.89 -14.04 10.47
N VAL A 63 -0.81 -14.86 9.41
CA VAL A 63 -0.70 -14.38 8.02
C VAL A 63 -1.93 -13.54 7.62
N GLU A 64 -3.14 -14.02 7.91
CA GLU A 64 -4.37 -13.27 7.58
C GLU A 64 -4.49 -11.98 8.41
N VAL A 65 -4.05 -12.02 9.66
CA VAL A 65 -4.01 -10.83 10.54
C VAL A 65 -3.00 -9.82 10.00
N TRP A 66 -1.82 -10.26 9.58
CA TRP A 66 -0.85 -9.41 8.89
C TRP A 66 -1.45 -8.74 7.67
N ASP A 67 -2.09 -9.51 6.79
CA ASP A 67 -2.65 -8.98 5.55
C ASP A 67 -3.70 -7.90 5.86
N CYS A 68 -4.57 -8.14 6.84
CA CYS A 68 -5.58 -7.18 7.31
C CYS A 68 -4.95 -5.90 7.87
N LEU A 69 -4.04 -6.02 8.85
CA LEU A 69 -3.42 -4.89 9.53
C LEU A 69 -2.61 -4.02 8.55
N MET A 70 -1.80 -4.64 7.71
CA MET A 70 -0.98 -3.93 6.72
C MET A 70 -1.83 -3.19 5.70
N THR A 71 -2.98 -3.73 5.34
CA THR A 71 -3.89 -3.09 4.38
C THR A 71 -4.53 -1.86 4.95
N ILE A 72 -5.01 -1.93 6.19
CA ILE A 72 -5.56 -0.77 6.90
C ILE A 72 -4.49 0.30 7.03
N ALA A 73 -3.29 -0.07 7.47
CA ALA A 73 -2.17 0.84 7.63
C ALA A 73 -1.79 1.54 6.31
N MET A 74 -1.59 0.78 5.24
CA MET A 74 -1.22 1.33 3.93
C MET A 74 -2.36 2.16 3.31
N THR A 75 -3.61 1.74 3.45
CA THR A 75 -4.78 2.51 2.97
C THR A 75 -4.87 3.84 3.72
N GLY A 76 -4.75 3.82 5.04
CA GLY A 76 -4.75 5.02 5.85
C GLY A 76 -3.64 6.00 5.46
N VAL A 77 -2.43 5.48 5.19
CA VAL A 77 -1.30 6.31 4.73
C VAL A 77 -1.52 6.86 3.32
N ALA A 78 -2.02 6.06 2.38
CA ALA A 78 -2.35 6.51 1.03
C ALA A 78 -3.37 7.67 1.05
N VAL A 79 -4.47 7.49 1.79
CA VAL A 79 -5.53 8.50 1.92
C VAL A 79 -5.05 9.76 2.66
N HIS A 80 -4.09 9.60 3.59
CA HIS A 80 -3.46 10.74 4.25
C HIS A 80 -2.50 11.50 3.34
N ALA A 81 -1.74 10.82 2.48
CA ALA A 81 -0.84 11.47 1.52
C ALA A 81 -1.62 12.38 0.54
N GLU A 82 -2.88 12.03 0.24
CA GLU A 82 -3.81 12.89 -0.51
C GLU A 82 -4.38 14.07 0.30
N GLY A 83 -4.19 14.09 1.61
CA GLY A 83 -4.63 15.17 2.50
C GLY A 83 -6.11 15.10 2.89
N VAL A 84 -6.78 13.96 2.68
CA VAL A 84 -8.25 13.84 2.83
C VAL A 84 -8.70 12.87 3.93
N LEU A 85 -7.78 12.23 4.67
CA LEU A 85 -8.12 11.27 5.75
C LEU A 85 -8.99 11.89 6.87
N SER A 86 -8.87 13.20 7.12
CA SER A 86 -9.66 13.90 8.12
C SER A 86 -11.12 14.13 7.71
N ASP A 87 -11.48 13.92 6.44
CA ASP A 87 -12.85 14.04 5.97
C ASP A 87 -13.69 12.81 6.40
N PRO A 88 -14.78 13.00 7.17
CA PRO A 88 -15.66 11.91 7.59
C PRO A 88 -16.32 11.15 6.42
N GLN A 89 -16.65 11.83 5.32
CA GLN A 89 -17.24 11.18 4.16
C GLN A 89 -16.22 10.24 3.53
N VAL A 90 -14.98 10.70 3.34
CA VAL A 90 -13.88 9.87 2.82
C VAL A 90 -13.66 8.64 3.70
N ARG A 91 -13.63 8.79 5.03
CA ARG A 91 -13.51 7.63 5.93
C ARG A 91 -14.64 6.62 5.76
N ASN A 92 -15.89 7.07 5.59
CA ASN A 92 -17.01 6.17 5.34
C ASN A 92 -16.88 5.44 3.99
N GLU A 93 -16.36 6.11 2.96
CA GLU A 93 -16.10 5.49 1.66
C GLU A 93 -14.99 4.43 1.73
N VAL A 94 -13.90 4.73 2.45
CA VAL A 94 -12.81 3.76 2.73
C VAL A 94 -13.32 2.54 3.49
N LYS A 95 -14.10 2.75 4.57
CA LYS A 95 -14.70 1.64 5.34
C LYS A 95 -15.55 0.74 4.47
N ARG A 96 -16.41 1.34 3.64
CA ARG A 96 -17.24 0.59 2.68
C ARG A 96 -16.39 -0.21 1.70
N ALA A 97 -15.31 0.36 1.18
CA ALA A 97 -14.39 -0.34 0.27
C ALA A 97 -13.66 -1.51 0.97
N LEU A 98 -13.16 -1.31 2.19
CA LEU A 98 -12.54 -2.34 3.03
C LEU A 98 -13.50 -3.50 3.32
N SER A 99 -14.73 -3.20 3.74
CA SER A 99 -15.75 -4.23 3.99
C SER A 99 -16.14 -4.97 2.72
N LYS A 100 -16.27 -4.27 1.58
CA LYS A 100 -16.62 -4.90 0.30
C LYS A 100 -15.54 -5.85 -0.21
N GLN A 101 -14.27 -5.46 -0.14
CA GLN A 101 -13.18 -6.24 -0.74
C GLN A 101 -12.62 -7.32 0.16
N TRP A 102 -12.76 -7.18 1.48
CA TRP A 102 -12.08 -8.08 2.40
C TRP A 102 -12.90 -8.45 3.63
N GLN A 103 -14.16 -8.02 3.72
CA GLN A 103 -14.97 -8.23 4.91
C GLN A 103 -14.27 -7.74 6.19
N ILE A 104 -13.32 -6.80 6.04
CA ILE A 104 -12.68 -6.15 7.16
C ILE A 104 -13.75 -5.38 7.91
N ASP A 105 -13.76 -5.58 9.23
CA ASP A 105 -14.66 -4.89 10.13
C ASP A 105 -14.47 -3.37 9.98
N ALA A 106 -15.56 -2.68 9.71
CA ALA A 106 -15.56 -1.22 9.60
C ALA A 106 -15.07 -0.58 10.91
N GLU A 107 -15.29 -1.23 12.05
CA GLU A 107 -14.84 -0.78 13.38
C GLU A 107 -13.31 -0.76 13.49
N LEU A 108 -12.61 -1.71 12.85
CA LEU A 108 -11.15 -1.79 12.91
C LEU A 108 -10.47 -0.59 12.22
N PHE A 109 -11.08 -0.03 11.18
CA PHE A 109 -10.56 1.19 10.55
C PHE A 109 -10.81 2.44 11.41
N ASP A 110 -11.93 2.50 12.14
CA ASP A 110 -12.19 3.59 13.09
C ASP A 110 -11.19 3.54 14.25
N ASP A 111 -10.89 2.34 14.77
CA ASP A 111 -9.85 2.12 15.79
C ASP A 111 -8.46 2.56 15.30
N TYR A 112 -8.10 2.18 14.07
CA TYR A 112 -6.87 2.65 13.42
C TYR A 112 -6.82 4.18 13.33
N TYR A 113 -7.92 4.82 12.92
CA TYR A 113 -7.97 6.27 12.75
C TYR A 113 -7.80 7.00 14.08
N GLU A 114 -8.50 6.58 15.14
CA GLU A 114 -8.37 7.22 16.45
C GLU A 114 -6.99 6.94 17.08
N TYR A 115 -6.45 5.72 16.94
CA TYR A 115 -5.08 5.42 17.36
C TYR A 115 -4.08 6.35 16.67
N THR A 116 -4.14 6.44 15.34
CA THR A 116 -3.15 7.21 14.56
C THR A 116 -3.26 8.70 14.81
N LYS A 117 -4.48 9.24 14.94
CA LYS A 117 -4.73 10.65 15.29
C LYS A 117 -4.19 11.01 16.67
N LEU A 118 -4.42 10.17 17.68
CA LEU A 118 -3.90 10.38 19.04
C LEU A 118 -2.36 10.33 19.03
N ARG A 119 -1.80 9.24 18.52
CA ARG A 119 -0.35 9.00 18.54
C ARG A 119 0.45 9.98 17.69
N THR A 120 -0.08 10.41 16.55
CA THR A 120 0.56 11.47 15.72
C THR A 120 0.66 12.77 16.51
N LYS A 121 -0.37 13.14 17.29
CA LYS A 121 -0.35 14.34 18.13
C LYS A 121 0.66 14.23 19.28
N GLU A 122 0.73 13.07 19.92
CA GLU A 122 1.64 12.81 21.04
C GLU A 122 3.11 12.79 20.62
N THR A 123 3.42 12.05 19.54
CA THR A 123 4.80 11.72 19.14
C THR A 123 5.37 12.67 18.11
N LYS A 124 4.51 13.38 17.36
CA LYS A 124 4.87 14.14 16.14
C LYS A 124 5.54 13.27 15.06
N ALA A 125 5.44 11.94 15.16
CA ALA A 125 5.94 11.02 14.15
C ALA A 125 5.11 11.14 12.86
N PRO A 126 5.70 10.86 11.68
CA PRO A 126 4.94 10.80 10.44
C PRO A 126 3.93 9.65 10.50
N LEU A 127 2.82 9.77 9.74
CA LEU A 127 1.73 8.79 9.80
C LEU A 127 2.21 7.37 9.50
N CYS A 128 3.13 7.17 8.56
CA CYS A 128 3.72 5.86 8.27
C CYS A 128 4.40 5.21 9.49
N GLY A 129 5.07 6.00 10.34
CA GLY A 129 5.64 5.53 11.59
C GLY A 129 4.57 5.12 12.60
N VAL A 130 3.53 5.94 12.75
CA VAL A 130 2.43 5.65 13.66
C VAL A 130 1.60 4.45 13.21
N SER A 131 1.38 4.31 11.89
CA SER A 131 0.71 3.14 11.31
C SER A 131 1.52 1.86 11.50
N ALA A 132 2.85 1.93 11.38
CA ALA A 132 3.73 0.81 11.67
C ALA A 132 3.70 0.41 13.15
N MET A 133 3.65 1.37 14.06
CA MET A 133 3.44 1.11 15.49
C MET A 133 2.09 0.43 15.75
N TRP A 134 1.01 0.90 15.11
CA TRP A 134 -0.30 0.27 15.24
C TRP A 134 -0.29 -1.20 14.79
N VAL A 135 0.39 -1.52 13.67
CA VAL A 135 0.56 -2.91 13.22
C VAL A 135 1.34 -3.72 14.25
N ALA A 136 2.47 -3.20 14.74
CA ALA A 136 3.30 -3.88 15.72
C ALA A 136 2.56 -4.15 17.04
N ASP A 137 1.86 -3.16 17.57
CA ASP A 137 1.05 -3.27 18.80
C ASP A 137 -0.05 -4.34 18.64
N ASN A 138 -0.75 -4.36 17.50
CA ASN A 138 -1.79 -5.37 17.25
C ASN A 138 -1.21 -6.79 17.12
N LEU A 139 -0.04 -6.94 16.47
CA LEU A 139 0.64 -8.23 16.40
C LEU A 139 1.15 -8.69 17.78
N GLU A 140 1.63 -7.77 18.62
CA GLU A 140 2.06 -8.08 19.99
C GLU A 140 0.88 -8.52 20.87
N LEU A 141 -0.22 -7.78 20.83
CA LEU A 141 -1.37 -7.99 21.70
C LEU A 141 -2.26 -9.17 21.25
N HIS A 142 -2.07 -9.67 20.03
CA HIS A 142 -2.87 -10.78 19.52
C HIS A 142 -2.71 -12.04 20.40
N SER A 143 -3.83 -12.71 20.69
CA SER A 143 -3.88 -13.88 21.60
C SER A 143 -2.96 -15.03 21.14
N ASN A 144 -2.92 -15.28 19.82
CA ASN A 144 -2.09 -16.31 19.20
C ASN A 144 -0.62 -15.91 18.99
N ALA A 145 -0.21 -14.68 19.35
CA ALA A 145 1.16 -14.25 19.15
C ALA A 145 2.14 -15.04 20.03
N THR A 146 3.15 -15.64 19.40
CA THR A 146 4.25 -16.32 20.09
C THR A 146 5.06 -15.34 20.93
N THR A 147 5.82 -15.87 21.90
CA THR A 147 6.76 -15.05 22.70
C THR A 147 7.76 -14.31 21.83
N ASP A 148 8.24 -14.93 20.75
CA ASP A 148 9.17 -14.32 19.82
C ASP A 148 8.51 -13.17 19.05
N LEU A 149 7.27 -13.33 18.57
CA LEU A 149 6.54 -12.24 17.91
C LEU A 149 6.34 -11.06 18.87
N LYS A 150 5.87 -11.32 20.10
CA LYS A 150 5.68 -10.26 21.12
C LYS A 150 6.97 -9.48 21.37
N ARG A 151 8.08 -10.20 21.56
CA ARG A 151 9.41 -9.58 21.77
C ARG A 151 9.89 -8.82 20.53
N ASN A 152 9.65 -9.35 19.33
CA ASN A 152 10.14 -8.74 18.10
C ASN A 152 9.35 -7.48 17.72
N SER A 153 8.02 -7.49 17.88
CA SER A 153 7.15 -6.34 17.60
C SER A 153 7.50 -5.10 18.43
N GLN A 154 8.03 -5.28 19.64
CA GLN A 154 8.49 -4.20 20.52
C GLN A 154 9.82 -3.55 20.06
N LYS A 155 10.55 -4.16 19.12
CA LYS A 155 11.85 -3.64 18.67
C LYS A 155 11.64 -2.43 17.77
N LEU A 156 12.41 -1.36 18.03
CA LEU A 156 12.39 -0.17 17.20
C LEU A 156 12.72 -0.48 15.73
N ASP A 157 13.64 -1.40 15.45
CA ASP A 157 13.98 -1.80 14.08
C ASP A 157 12.82 -2.47 13.35
N PHE A 158 12.00 -3.25 14.06
CA PHE A 158 10.79 -3.87 13.52
C PHE A 158 9.78 -2.79 13.11
N VAL A 159 9.55 -1.79 13.97
CA VAL A 159 8.67 -0.67 13.64
C VAL A 159 9.25 0.18 12.49
N ASN A 160 10.55 0.46 12.51
CA ASN A 160 11.21 1.31 11.50
C ASN A 160 11.20 0.69 10.10
N ARG A 161 11.41 -0.63 9.99
CA ARG A 161 11.35 -1.36 8.71
C ARG A 161 9.94 -1.34 8.13
N LEU A 162 8.91 -1.57 8.97
CA LEU A 162 7.51 -1.45 8.56
C LEU A 162 7.17 -0.03 8.12
N SER A 163 7.58 0.97 8.91
CA SER A 163 7.37 2.38 8.61
C SER A 163 7.99 2.75 7.27
N ALA A 164 9.24 2.34 7.02
CA ALA A 164 9.92 2.57 5.76
C ALA A 164 9.21 1.90 4.58
N PHE A 165 8.75 0.66 4.75
CA PHE A 165 8.01 -0.07 3.71
C PHE A 165 6.69 0.64 3.36
N ILE A 166 5.90 0.99 4.38
CA ILE A 166 4.63 1.71 4.20
C ILE A 166 4.87 3.07 3.54
N ASN A 167 5.91 3.80 3.98
CA ASN A 167 6.25 5.11 3.45
C ASN A 167 6.68 5.06 1.97
N VAL A 168 7.54 4.12 1.58
CA VAL A 168 7.95 3.95 0.17
C VAL A 168 6.77 3.50 -0.69
N SER A 169 5.85 2.71 -0.13
CA SER A 169 4.71 2.19 -0.86
C SER A 169 3.63 3.25 -1.09
N PHE A 170 3.24 4.02 -0.07
CA PHE A 170 2.07 4.89 -0.14
C PHE A 170 2.22 6.23 0.58
N GLY A 171 3.41 6.56 1.09
CA GLY A 171 3.68 7.83 1.77
C GLY A 171 3.76 9.04 0.84
N SER A 172 3.73 8.83 -0.47
CA SER A 172 3.74 9.87 -1.48
C SER A 172 2.82 9.52 -2.65
N THR A 173 2.14 10.55 -3.14
CA THR A 173 1.25 10.49 -4.31
C THR A 173 2.03 10.62 -5.62
N GLU A 174 3.29 11.05 -5.55
CA GLU A 174 4.18 11.27 -6.69
C GLU A 174 5.15 10.10 -6.92
N VAL A 175 5.57 9.45 -5.84
CA VAL A 175 6.59 8.40 -5.84
C VAL A 175 6.18 7.29 -4.87
N GLY A 176 5.38 6.35 -5.38
CA GLY A 176 4.82 5.24 -4.60
C GLY A 176 4.41 4.05 -5.48
N PHE A 177 3.77 3.06 -4.87
CA PHE A 177 3.36 1.82 -5.54
C PHE A 177 2.39 2.09 -6.69
N SER A 178 1.37 2.93 -6.51
CA SER A 178 0.39 3.23 -7.57
C SER A 178 1.06 3.81 -8.82
N HIS A 179 2.08 4.65 -8.63
CA HIS A 179 2.91 5.17 -9.72
C HIS A 179 3.70 4.03 -10.39
N TYR A 180 4.46 3.25 -9.60
CA TYR A 180 5.22 2.10 -10.10
C TYR A 180 4.34 1.12 -10.90
N PHE A 181 3.17 0.77 -10.37
CA PHE A 181 2.21 -0.10 -11.00
C PHE A 181 1.76 0.45 -12.35
N GLY A 182 1.40 1.74 -12.41
CA GLY A 182 1.06 2.43 -13.64
C GLY A 182 2.15 2.33 -14.71
N PHE A 183 3.42 2.60 -14.34
CA PHE A 183 4.54 2.47 -15.28
C PHE A 183 4.71 1.05 -15.81
N MET A 184 4.68 0.05 -14.92
CA MET A 184 4.86 -1.35 -15.32
C MET A 184 3.70 -1.86 -16.18
N ALA A 185 2.47 -1.48 -15.85
CA ALA A 185 1.29 -1.85 -16.62
C ALA A 185 1.30 -1.23 -18.04
N LEU A 186 1.76 0.01 -18.19
CA LEU A 186 1.96 0.64 -19.50
C LEU A 186 3.05 -0.05 -20.32
N ASP A 187 4.15 -0.46 -19.67
CA ASP A 187 5.22 -1.20 -20.35
C ASP A 187 4.73 -2.56 -20.87
N VAL A 188 3.89 -3.25 -20.11
CA VAL A 188 3.23 -4.49 -20.52
C VAL A 188 2.27 -4.24 -21.70
N GLU A 189 1.44 -3.20 -21.64
CA GLU A 189 0.55 -2.81 -22.74
C GLU A 189 1.35 -2.58 -24.04
N LYS A 190 2.48 -1.86 -23.95
CA LYS A 190 3.34 -1.53 -25.08
C LYS A 190 4.09 -2.74 -25.65
N ASN A 191 4.71 -3.53 -24.79
CA ASN A 191 5.65 -4.58 -25.22
C ASN A 191 4.98 -5.92 -25.48
N MET A 192 3.86 -6.21 -24.78
CA MET A 192 3.15 -7.49 -24.88
C MET A 192 1.79 -7.36 -25.58
N GLY A 193 1.27 -6.13 -25.74
CA GLY A 193 -0.03 -5.86 -26.37
C GLY A 193 -1.24 -6.30 -25.53
N ILE A 194 -1.01 -6.68 -24.26
CA ILE A 194 -2.06 -7.12 -23.32
C ILE A 194 -2.67 -5.89 -22.67
N ASP A 195 -4.00 -5.77 -22.71
CA ASP A 195 -4.73 -4.67 -22.08
C ASP A 195 -4.73 -4.79 -20.56
N MET A 196 -4.00 -3.90 -19.90
CA MET A 196 -3.94 -3.84 -18.44
C MET A 196 -5.07 -2.99 -17.85
N GLY A 197 -5.90 -2.37 -18.69
CA GLY A 197 -6.99 -1.49 -18.28
C GLY A 197 -6.56 -0.03 -18.13
N LEU A 198 -5.34 0.32 -18.58
CA LEU A 198 -4.88 1.70 -18.66
C LEU A 198 -5.19 2.33 -20.01
N GLY A 199 -5.58 1.52 -21.01
CA GLY A 199 -6.29 1.96 -22.21
C GLY A 199 -5.44 2.76 -23.18
N THR A 200 -4.11 2.60 -23.15
CA THR A 200 -3.21 3.41 -23.98
C THR A 200 -2.66 2.66 -25.18
N GLN A 201 -2.32 1.36 -25.05
CA GLN A 201 -1.63 0.62 -26.12
C GLN A 201 -1.96 -0.89 -26.20
N GLY A 202 -2.53 -1.50 -25.16
CA GLY A 202 -2.93 -2.90 -25.17
C GLY A 202 -4.28 -3.12 -25.89
N THR A 203 -4.38 -4.12 -26.76
CA THR A 203 -5.63 -4.47 -27.48
C THR A 203 -6.10 -5.89 -27.21
N LYS A 204 -5.23 -6.74 -26.65
CA LYS A 204 -5.56 -8.13 -26.34
C LYS A 204 -6.09 -8.23 -24.92
N ASN A 205 -7.37 -8.56 -24.78
CA ASN A 205 -7.94 -8.91 -23.50
C ASN A 205 -7.64 -10.39 -23.17
N ASP A 206 -6.55 -10.64 -22.45
CA ASP A 206 -6.10 -11.98 -22.05
C ASP A 206 -6.02 -12.08 -20.53
N SER A 207 -7.17 -12.39 -19.91
CA SER A 207 -7.31 -12.44 -18.45
C SER A 207 -6.41 -13.50 -17.79
N GLN A 208 -6.10 -14.59 -18.50
CA GLN A 208 -5.23 -15.66 -18.01
C GLN A 208 -3.77 -15.21 -17.86
N LYS A 209 -3.30 -14.31 -18.72
CA LYS A 209 -1.95 -13.72 -18.59
C LYS A 209 -1.92 -12.49 -17.69
N LYS A 210 -3.02 -11.73 -17.63
CA LYS A 210 -3.11 -10.49 -16.84
C LYS A 210 -2.87 -10.72 -15.35
N ILE A 211 -3.50 -11.73 -14.76
CA ILE A 211 -3.39 -12.01 -13.32
C ILE A 211 -1.93 -12.34 -12.91
N PRO A 212 -1.23 -13.28 -13.56
CA PRO A 212 0.19 -13.55 -13.28
C PRO A 212 1.10 -12.32 -13.44
N ILE A 213 0.84 -11.46 -14.43
CA ILE A 213 1.62 -10.23 -14.64
C ILE A 213 1.42 -9.27 -13.48
N ILE A 214 0.17 -9.04 -13.06
CA ILE A 214 -0.14 -8.20 -11.90
C ILE A 214 0.58 -8.74 -10.67
N ALA A 215 0.41 -10.03 -10.36
CA ALA A 215 1.09 -10.66 -9.22
C ALA A 215 2.61 -10.44 -9.26
N HIS A 216 3.22 -10.59 -10.43
CA HIS A 216 4.65 -10.37 -10.62
C HIS A 216 5.08 -8.91 -10.37
N ILE A 217 4.27 -7.92 -10.78
CA ILE A 217 4.54 -6.50 -10.51
C ILE A 217 4.55 -6.23 -9.01
N PHE A 218 3.53 -6.71 -8.29
CA PHE A 218 3.42 -6.57 -6.83
C PHE A 218 4.59 -7.23 -6.10
N GLU A 219 4.89 -8.49 -6.41
CA GLU A 219 6.02 -9.20 -5.81
C GLU A 219 7.36 -8.52 -6.10
N SER A 220 7.56 -8.05 -7.33
CA SER A 220 8.79 -7.39 -7.75
C SER A 220 8.98 -6.06 -7.01
N PHE A 221 7.91 -5.29 -6.83
CA PHE A 221 7.94 -4.09 -6.01
C PHE A 221 8.30 -4.42 -4.57
N ALA A 222 7.57 -5.35 -3.94
CA ALA A 222 7.82 -5.74 -2.55
C ALA A 222 9.27 -6.19 -2.32
N LYS A 223 9.80 -7.08 -3.17
CA LYS A 223 11.19 -7.55 -3.11
C LYS A 223 12.21 -6.39 -3.23
N LYS A 224 12.01 -5.49 -4.20
CA LYS A 224 12.90 -4.33 -4.41
C LYS A 224 12.85 -3.35 -3.24
N THR A 225 11.65 -3.06 -2.73
CA THR A 225 11.45 -2.15 -1.60
C THR A 225 12.10 -2.69 -0.33
N VAL A 226 11.90 -3.97 -0.03
CA VAL A 226 12.54 -4.62 1.13
C VAL A 226 14.05 -4.60 1.02
N LYS A 227 14.60 -4.91 -0.17
CA LYS A 227 16.05 -4.84 -0.41
C LYS A 227 16.61 -3.43 -0.20
N LEU A 228 15.91 -2.41 -0.72
CA LEU A 228 16.29 -1.02 -0.54
C LEU A 228 16.31 -0.61 0.94
N ILE A 229 15.37 -1.11 1.74
CA ILE A 229 15.33 -0.87 3.19
C ILE A 229 16.53 -1.53 3.87
N ALA A 230 16.85 -2.78 3.52
CA ALA A 230 17.99 -3.50 4.09
C ALA A 230 19.34 -2.84 3.74
N GLU A 231 19.49 -2.29 2.54
CA GLU A 231 20.70 -1.58 2.11
C GLU A 231 20.93 -0.23 2.83
N LYS A 232 19.91 0.29 3.52
CA LYS A 232 19.96 1.59 4.24
C LYS A 232 20.11 1.46 5.76
N GLN A 233 20.20 0.24 6.29
CA GLN A 233 20.39 -0.06 7.71
C GLN A 233 21.82 -0.52 8.00
#